data_AF-A0A9P9AIM6-F1
#
_entry.id   AF-A0A9P9AIM6-F1
#
_cell.length_a   1.000
_cell.length_b   1.000
_cell.length_c   1.000
_cell.angle_alpha   90.00
_cell.angle_beta   90.00
_cell.angle_gamma   90.00
#
_symmetry.space_group_name_H-M   'P 1'
#
loop_
_entity.id
_entity.type
_entity.pdbx_description
1 polymer ?
#
loop_
_entity_poly.entity_id
_entity_poly.type
_entity_poly.pdbx_seq_one_letter_code
_entity_poly.pdbx_strand_id
1 'polypeptide(L)'
;MLGYSRQSTYNKYDAKTAENIKRVFWTLYTFDKNLSLLEGRISYLQDCEIELAYPGCSPNPAFRAWDESFIAGIKLAQLQGQIFHRLYLAGSRQISASQRAQDVDELANALRAWYSDLGKLSRRSWDIMYYSTLTLVLRASSLSGTAMELNAQCFQAARLALGSHLTCFGKYESSESPGLLSESDYANW
;
A
#
# COMPACT_ATOMS: atom_id res chain seq x y z
N MET A 1 -2.86 4.21 -26.40
CA MET A 1 -2.81 4.50 -24.96
C MET A 1 -3.10 5.99 -24.77
N LEU A 2 -4.04 6.39 -23.91
CA LEU A 2 -4.58 7.77 -23.84
C LEU A 2 -3.63 8.82 -23.22
N GLY A 3 -2.38 8.45 -22.91
CA GLY A 3 -1.32 9.37 -22.46
C GLY A 3 -1.46 9.89 -21.04
N TYR A 4 -2.40 9.40 -20.23
CA TYR A 4 -2.67 9.92 -18.88
C TYR A 4 -1.51 9.78 -17.89
N SER A 5 -0.48 9.00 -18.18
CA SER A 5 0.74 8.96 -17.36
C SER A 5 1.71 10.12 -17.61
N ARG A 6 1.43 10.97 -18.62
CA ARG A 6 2.29 12.09 -19.04
C ARG A 6 1.71 13.43 -18.58
N GLN A 7 2.56 14.29 -18.02
CA GLN A 7 2.15 15.62 -17.57
C GLN A 7 1.58 16.49 -18.72
N SER A 8 2.08 16.32 -19.94
CA SER A 8 1.63 17.06 -21.13
C SER A 8 0.16 16.83 -21.48
N THR A 9 -0.40 15.66 -21.14
CA THR A 9 -1.81 15.33 -21.40
C THR A 9 -2.78 16.26 -20.69
N TYR A 10 -2.33 16.90 -19.60
CA TYR A 10 -3.17 17.72 -18.74
C TYR A 10 -3.26 19.18 -19.21
N ASN A 11 -2.33 19.63 -20.05
CA ASN A 11 -2.25 21.02 -20.52
C ASN A 11 -3.45 21.46 -21.38
N LYS A 12 -4.25 20.51 -21.86
CA LYS A 12 -5.44 20.74 -22.69
C LYS A 12 -6.73 20.94 -21.89
N TYR A 13 -6.67 20.80 -20.56
CA TYR A 13 -7.82 20.96 -19.66
C TYR A 13 -7.64 22.21 -18.78
N ASP A 14 -8.75 22.76 -18.29
CA ASP A 14 -8.68 23.74 -17.22
C ASP A 14 -8.09 23.12 -15.94
N ALA A 15 -7.57 23.95 -15.03
CA ALA A 15 -6.85 23.48 -13.85
C ALA A 15 -7.66 22.53 -12.96
N LYS A 16 -8.98 22.78 -12.80
CA LYS A 16 -9.83 21.94 -11.95
C LYS A 16 -10.06 20.57 -12.60
N THR A 17 -10.39 20.55 -13.89
CA THR A 17 -10.55 19.31 -14.64
C THR A 17 -9.27 18.51 -14.71
N ALA A 18 -8.12 19.17 -14.94
CA ALA A 18 -6.80 18.54 -14.93
C ALA A 18 -6.50 17.83 -13.61
N GLU A 19 -6.73 18.50 -12.47
CA GLU A 19 -6.53 17.90 -11.14
C GLU A 19 -7.48 16.72 -10.88
N ASN A 20 -8.74 16.81 -11.32
CA ASN A 20 -9.67 15.69 -11.17
C ASN A 20 -9.25 14.47 -12.00
N ILE A 21 -8.85 14.65 -13.26
CA ILE A 21 -8.35 13.55 -14.10
C ILE A 21 -7.07 12.95 -13.49
N LYS A 22 -6.19 13.80 -12.94
CA LYS A 22 -4.96 13.36 -12.27
C LYS A 22 -5.28 12.49 -11.05
N ARG A 23 -6.27 12.88 -10.23
CA ARG A 23 -6.74 12.07 -9.10
C ARG A 23 -7.31 10.74 -9.54
N VAL A 24 -8.11 10.71 -10.61
CA VAL A 24 -8.64 9.45 -11.18
C VAL A 24 -7.51 8.52 -11.62
N PHE A 25 -6.50 9.04 -12.32
CA PHE A 25 -5.31 8.26 -12.71
C PHE A 25 -4.63 7.64 -11.49
N TRP A 26 -4.34 8.44 -10.46
CA TRP A 26 -3.65 7.97 -9.26
C TRP A 26 -4.47 6.99 -8.42
N THR A 27 -5.80 7.11 -8.44
CA THR A 27 -6.70 6.11 -7.87
C THR A 27 -6.57 4.77 -8.59
N LEU A 28 -6.66 4.77 -9.93
CA LEU A 28 -6.49 3.55 -10.73
C LEU A 28 -5.11 2.92 -10.55
N TYR A 29 -4.07 3.75 -10.49
CA TYR A 29 -2.71 3.34 -10.16
C TYR A 29 -2.63 2.61 -8.81
N THR A 30 -3.22 3.21 -7.77
CA THR A 30 -3.22 2.62 -6.42
C THR A 30 -3.92 1.27 -6.40
N PHE A 31 -5.09 1.16 -7.06
CA PHE A 31 -5.80 -0.11 -7.17
C PHE A 31 -5.00 -1.16 -7.96
N ASP A 32 -4.42 -0.80 -9.10
CA ASP A 32 -3.63 -1.74 -9.89
C ASP A 32 -2.44 -2.29 -9.09
N LYS A 33 -1.71 -1.44 -8.34
CA LYS A 33 -0.60 -1.92 -7.49
C LYS A 33 -1.06 -2.86 -6.38
N ASN A 34 -2.13 -2.51 -5.69
CA ASN A 34 -2.66 -3.34 -4.59
C ASN A 34 -3.16 -4.70 -5.10
N LEU A 35 -3.94 -4.71 -6.18
CA LEU A 35 -4.44 -5.93 -6.79
C LEU A 35 -3.31 -6.78 -7.37
N SER A 36 -2.32 -6.16 -8.00
CA SER A 36 -1.16 -6.86 -8.55
C SER A 36 -0.36 -7.59 -7.48
N LEU A 37 -0.12 -6.93 -6.33
CA LEU A 37 0.55 -7.56 -5.20
C LEU A 37 -0.27 -8.71 -4.61
N LEU A 38 -1.59 -8.54 -4.50
CA LEU A 38 -2.50 -9.55 -3.97
C LEU A 38 -2.60 -10.78 -4.89
N GLU A 39 -2.77 -10.56 -6.19
CA GLU A 39 -2.94 -11.62 -7.20
C GLU A 39 -1.61 -12.24 -7.63
N GLY A 40 -0.48 -11.68 -7.20
CA GLY A 40 0.84 -12.17 -7.57
C GLY A 40 1.20 -11.92 -9.05
N ARG A 41 0.64 -10.88 -9.68
CA ARG A 41 0.88 -10.52 -11.08
C ARG A 41 1.64 -9.20 -11.21
N ILE A 42 2.23 -8.97 -12.39
CA ILE A 42 2.83 -7.68 -12.72
C ILE A 42 1.72 -6.63 -12.89
N SER A 43 1.96 -5.44 -12.35
CA SER A 43 1.09 -4.27 -12.52
C SER A 43 1.07 -3.78 -13.97
N TYR A 44 -0.09 -3.33 -14.45
CA TYR A 44 -0.21 -2.76 -15.79
C TYR A 44 0.39 -1.35 -15.85
N LEU A 45 0.29 -0.60 -14.76
CA LEU A 45 0.80 0.77 -14.66
C LEU A 45 2.21 0.75 -14.08
N GLN A 46 3.21 0.71 -14.96
CA GLN A 46 4.63 0.64 -14.59
C GLN A 46 5.18 1.99 -14.13
N ASP A 47 5.95 2.00 -13.04
CA ASP A 47 6.43 3.24 -12.41
C ASP A 47 7.37 4.02 -13.34
N CYS A 48 8.13 3.32 -14.18
CA CYS A 48 9.05 3.92 -15.15
C CYS A 48 8.34 4.67 -16.30
N GLU A 49 7.03 4.44 -16.49
CA GLU A 49 6.24 5.06 -17.56
C GLU A 49 5.43 6.27 -17.07
N ILE A 50 5.52 6.59 -15.78
CA ILE A 50 4.74 7.64 -15.12
C ILE A 50 5.62 8.88 -14.92
N GLU A 51 5.31 9.93 -15.67
CA GLU A 51 5.92 11.26 -15.54
C GLU A 51 4.95 12.26 -14.88
N LEU A 52 3.82 11.77 -14.40
CA LEU A 52 2.78 12.58 -13.80
C LEU A 52 3.18 12.97 -12.37
N ALA A 53 3.02 14.25 -12.02
CA ALA A 53 3.18 14.69 -10.65
C ALA A 53 1.99 14.25 -9.77
N TYR A 54 2.19 14.20 -8.46
CA TYR A 54 1.08 14.01 -7.52
C TYR A 54 0.04 15.14 -7.65
N PRO A 55 -1.22 14.89 -7.25
CA PRO A 55 -2.24 15.94 -7.19
C PRO A 55 -1.86 17.05 -6.21
N GLY A 56 -2.34 18.25 -6.48
CA GLY A 56 -2.19 19.38 -5.57
C GLY A 56 -3.05 19.21 -4.32
N CYS A 57 -2.53 19.68 -3.17
CA CYS A 57 -3.29 19.76 -1.94
C CYS A 57 -4.11 21.04 -1.86
N SER A 58 -5.33 20.95 -1.33
CA SER A 58 -6.16 22.09 -1.03
C SER A 58 -5.50 23.01 0.00
N PRO A 59 -5.64 24.35 -0.13
CA PRO A 59 -5.19 25.28 0.90
C PRO A 59 -6.08 25.22 2.15
N ASN A 60 -7.32 24.72 2.04
CA ASN A 60 -8.21 24.57 3.18
C ASN A 60 -7.77 23.37 4.04
N PRO A 61 -7.40 23.58 5.32
CA PRO A 61 -6.91 22.52 6.20
C PRO A 61 -7.84 21.29 6.30
N ALA A 62 -9.15 21.49 6.24
CA ALA A 62 -10.13 20.41 6.33
C ALA A 62 -10.05 19.44 5.14
N PHE A 63 -9.76 19.94 3.94
CA PHE A 63 -9.57 19.12 2.74
C PHE A 63 -8.13 18.68 2.54
N ARG A 64 -7.16 19.50 3.00
CA ARG A 64 -5.73 19.22 2.90
C ARG A 64 -5.33 17.90 3.54
N ALA A 65 -5.89 17.58 4.71
CA ALA A 65 -5.61 16.32 5.39
C ALA A 65 -6.00 15.10 4.54
N TRP A 66 -7.10 15.19 3.80
CA TRP A 66 -7.54 14.13 2.87
C TRP A 66 -6.62 14.04 1.65
N ASP A 67 -6.19 15.17 1.11
CA ASP A 67 -5.25 15.22 -0.02
C ASP A 67 -3.89 14.63 0.35
N GLU A 68 -3.35 15.00 1.52
CA GLU A 68 -2.10 14.45 2.04
C GLU A 68 -2.21 12.95 2.31
N SER A 69 -3.34 12.49 2.85
CA SER A 69 -3.62 11.07 3.04
C SER A 69 -3.73 10.33 1.69
N PHE A 70 -4.32 10.94 0.67
CA PHE A 70 -4.37 10.37 -0.68
C PHE A 70 -2.96 10.23 -1.28
N ILE A 71 -2.12 11.26 -1.17
CA ILE A 71 -0.73 11.22 -1.60
C ILE A 71 0.05 10.15 -0.83
N ALA A 72 -0.19 10.00 0.47
CA ALA A 72 0.41 8.92 1.25
C ALA A 72 0.00 7.53 0.72
N GLY A 73 -1.27 7.35 0.34
CA GLY A 73 -1.75 6.12 -0.31
C GLY A 73 -1.05 5.82 -1.63
N ILE A 74 -0.83 6.83 -2.48
CA ILE A 74 -0.07 6.69 -3.73
C ILE A 74 1.36 6.22 -3.44
N LYS A 75 2.03 6.82 -2.46
CA LYS A 75 3.39 6.44 -2.05
C LYS A 75 3.46 5.01 -1.52
N LEU A 76 2.45 4.58 -0.76
CA LEU A 76 2.35 3.18 -0.33
C LEU A 76 2.21 2.25 -1.54
N ALA A 77 1.37 2.59 -2.52
CA ALA A 77 1.22 1.80 -3.75
C ALA A 77 2.53 1.68 -4.55
N GLN A 78 3.34 2.74 -4.59
CA GLN A 78 4.70 2.68 -5.15
C GLN A 78 5.59 1.70 -4.37
N LEU A 79 5.61 1.75 -3.04
CA LEU A 79 6.34 0.78 -2.22
C LEU A 79 5.86 -0.65 -2.46
N GLN A 80 4.55 -0.88 -2.55
CA GLN A 80 3.95 -2.18 -2.86
C GLN A 80 4.38 -2.71 -4.24
N GLY A 81 4.49 -1.82 -5.24
CA GLY A 81 5.06 -2.17 -6.54
C GLY A 81 6.52 -2.64 -6.44
N GLN A 82 7.34 -1.93 -5.68
CA GLN A 82 8.74 -2.32 -5.44
C GLN A 82 8.85 -3.64 -4.68
N ILE A 83 8.01 -3.85 -3.65
CA ILE A 83 7.92 -5.10 -2.89
C ILE A 83 7.63 -6.27 -3.83
N PHE A 84 6.62 -6.12 -4.70
CA PHE A 84 6.28 -7.16 -5.67
C PHE A 84 7.47 -7.48 -6.58
N HIS A 85 8.08 -6.45 -7.19
CA HIS A 85 9.16 -6.63 -8.16
C HIS A 85 10.41 -7.28 -7.54
N ARG A 86 10.80 -6.84 -6.34
CA ARG A 86 12.04 -7.27 -5.68
C ARG A 86 11.92 -8.61 -4.96
N LEU A 87 10.76 -8.90 -4.36
CA LEU A 87 10.60 -10.06 -3.47
C LEU A 87 9.75 -11.19 -4.02
N TYR A 88 8.81 -10.90 -4.94
CA TYR A 88 7.74 -11.82 -5.36
C TYR A 88 7.67 -12.12 -6.85
N LEU A 89 8.23 -11.26 -7.72
CA LEU A 89 8.32 -11.53 -9.15
C LEU A 89 9.03 -12.87 -9.41
N ALA A 90 8.62 -13.64 -10.41
CA ALA A 90 9.19 -14.97 -10.68
C ALA A 90 10.73 -14.94 -10.79
N GLY A 91 11.30 -13.90 -11.41
CA GLY A 91 12.75 -13.70 -11.50
C GLY A 91 13.46 -13.43 -10.16
N SER A 92 12.75 -12.90 -9.16
CA SER A 92 13.31 -12.66 -7.82
C SER A 92 13.67 -13.96 -7.08
N ARG A 93 13.15 -15.11 -7.51
CA ARG A 93 13.49 -16.42 -6.91
C ARG A 93 14.96 -16.81 -7.12
N GLN A 94 15.63 -16.16 -8.07
CA GLN A 94 17.02 -16.45 -8.43
C GLN A 94 18.03 -15.56 -7.67
N ILE A 95 17.57 -14.59 -6.88
CA ILE A 95 18.47 -13.72 -6.09
C ILE A 95 19.04 -14.50 -4.90
N SER A 96 20.26 -14.17 -4.48
CA SER A 96 20.90 -14.81 -3.33
C SER A 96 20.14 -14.53 -2.03
N ALA A 97 20.31 -15.41 -1.03
CA ALA A 97 19.76 -15.20 0.31
C ALA A 97 20.22 -13.86 0.93
N SER A 98 21.47 -13.45 0.69
CA SER A 98 22.02 -12.18 1.15
C SER A 98 21.34 -10.97 0.50
N GLN A 99 21.14 -10.99 -0.82
CA GLN A 99 20.45 -9.91 -1.53
C GLN A 99 18.99 -9.83 -1.10
N ARG A 100 18.33 -10.98 -0.90
CA ARG A 100 16.96 -11.02 -0.40
C ARG A 100 16.83 -10.42 1.00
N ALA A 101 17.76 -10.73 1.91
CA ALA A 101 17.77 -10.14 3.24
C ALA A 101 17.95 -8.61 3.20
N GLN A 102 18.88 -8.13 2.35
CA GLN A 102 19.06 -6.69 2.13
C GLN A 102 17.78 -6.03 1.59
N ASP A 103 17.14 -6.64 0.59
CA ASP A 103 15.90 -6.12 0.00
C ASP A 103 14.78 -6.05 1.03
N VAL A 104 14.64 -7.07 1.88
CA VAL A 104 13.66 -7.08 2.99
C VAL A 104 13.92 -5.94 3.96
N ASP A 105 15.17 -5.74 4.38
CA ASP A 105 15.53 -4.69 5.34
C ASP A 105 15.29 -3.29 4.76
N GLU A 106 15.70 -3.04 3.52
CA GLU A 106 15.50 -1.77 2.83
C GLU A 106 14.00 -1.44 2.69
N LEU A 107 13.20 -2.41 2.22
CA LEU A 107 11.76 -2.22 2.02
C LEU A 107 11.02 -2.07 3.34
N ALA A 108 11.40 -2.82 4.38
CA ALA A 108 10.82 -2.68 5.71
C ALA A 108 11.12 -1.30 6.31
N ASN A 109 12.35 -0.80 6.14
CA ASN A 109 12.73 0.54 6.60
C ASN A 109 12.00 1.64 5.84
N ALA A 110 11.87 1.53 4.51
CA ALA A 110 11.10 2.47 3.72
C ALA A 110 9.63 2.52 4.14
N LEU A 111 9.02 1.35 4.42
CA LEU A 111 7.64 1.26 4.89
C LEU A 111 7.47 1.86 6.30
N ARG A 112 8.43 1.64 7.21
CA ARG A 112 8.44 2.27 8.55
C ARG A 112 8.57 3.79 8.46
N ALA A 113 9.43 4.29 7.58
CA ALA A 113 9.59 5.72 7.35
C ALA A 113 8.29 6.34 6.82
N TRP A 114 7.70 5.74 5.79
CA TRP A 114 6.40 6.16 5.25
C TRP A 114 5.32 6.24 6.35
N TYR A 115 5.23 5.21 7.21
CA TYR A 115 4.24 5.16 8.29
C TYR A 115 4.52 6.18 9.40
N SER A 116 5.80 6.45 9.67
CA SER A 116 6.23 7.49 10.63
C SER A 116 5.87 8.89 10.16
N ASP A 117 5.93 9.15 8.86
CA ASP A 117 5.59 10.45 8.28
C ASP A 117 4.09 10.74 8.28
N LEU A 118 3.25 9.73 8.51
CA LEU A 118 1.80 9.92 8.67
C LEU A 118 1.48 10.71 9.95
N GLY A 119 0.66 11.75 9.81
CA GLY A 119 0.06 12.43 10.95
C GLY A 119 -0.78 11.47 11.81
N LYS A 120 -0.88 11.74 13.13
CA LYS A 120 -1.51 10.82 14.12
C LYS A 120 -2.90 10.31 13.73
N LEU A 121 -3.76 11.18 13.17
CA LEU A 121 -5.12 10.82 12.75
C LEU A 121 -5.13 9.94 11.51
N SER A 122 -4.29 10.25 10.53
CA SER A 122 -4.12 9.44 9.31
C SER A 122 -3.54 8.07 9.65
N ARG A 123 -2.55 8.01 10.55
CA ARG A 123 -1.83 6.78 10.90
C ARG A 123 -2.76 5.63 11.28
N ARG A 124 -3.72 5.86 12.17
CA ARG A 124 -4.69 4.81 12.60
C ARG A 124 -5.50 4.24 11.43
N SER A 125 -5.86 5.08 10.46
CA SER A 125 -6.60 4.64 9.27
C SER A 125 -5.75 3.75 8.35
N TRP A 126 -4.42 3.85 8.45
CA TRP A 126 -3.47 3.10 7.64
C TRP A 126 -2.91 1.85 8.32
N ASP A 127 -3.23 1.58 9.59
CA ASP A 127 -2.67 0.46 10.35
C ASP A 127 -2.84 -0.88 9.65
N ILE A 128 -4.05 -1.14 9.11
CA ILE A 128 -4.36 -2.35 8.35
C ILE A 128 -3.39 -2.51 7.17
N MET A 129 -3.30 -1.49 6.32
CA MET A 129 -2.47 -1.54 5.12
C MET A 129 -0.97 -1.61 5.46
N TYR A 130 -0.54 -0.91 6.50
CA TYR A 130 0.83 -0.91 6.98
C TYR A 130 1.24 -2.29 7.48
N TYR A 131 0.51 -2.87 8.44
CA TYR A 131 0.89 -4.14 9.04
C TYR A 131 0.73 -5.31 8.08
N SER A 132 -0.27 -5.29 7.20
CA SER A 132 -0.42 -6.30 6.13
C SER A 132 0.74 -6.24 5.15
N THR A 133 1.14 -5.04 4.70
CA THR A 133 2.28 -4.87 3.79
C THR A 133 3.60 -5.24 4.47
N LEU A 134 3.79 -4.88 5.74
CA LEU A 134 4.98 -5.23 6.51
C LEU A 134 5.10 -6.75 6.70
N THR A 135 3.98 -7.43 6.92
CA THR A 135 3.93 -8.89 7.01
C THR A 135 4.41 -9.55 5.73
N LEU A 136 3.99 -9.05 4.56
CA LEU A 136 4.47 -9.54 3.26
C LEU A 136 5.99 -9.37 3.15
N VAL A 137 6.51 -8.18 3.42
CA VAL A 137 7.96 -7.92 3.36
C VAL A 137 8.75 -8.88 4.27
N LEU A 138 8.36 -9.00 5.54
CA LEU A 138 9.09 -9.83 6.50
C LEU A 138 8.99 -11.33 6.19
N ARG A 139 7.85 -11.79 5.65
CA ARG A 139 7.63 -13.18 5.23
C ARG A 139 8.55 -13.59 4.09
N ALA A 140 8.96 -12.65 3.23
CA ALA A 140 9.84 -12.96 2.11
C ALA A 140 11.19 -13.56 2.54
N SER A 141 11.63 -13.32 3.78
CA SER A 141 12.82 -13.93 4.37
C SER A 141 12.70 -15.46 4.49
N SER A 142 11.52 -15.96 4.86
CA SER A 142 11.25 -17.40 5.03
C SER A 142 11.18 -18.16 3.70
N LEU A 143 11.07 -17.45 2.57
CA LEU A 143 11.07 -18.07 1.23
C LEU A 143 12.47 -18.51 0.78
N SER A 144 13.53 -18.14 1.49
CA SER A 144 14.92 -18.49 1.13
C SER A 144 15.34 -19.93 1.49
N GLY A 145 14.42 -20.75 2.01
CA GLY A 145 14.64 -22.17 2.30
C GLY A 145 15.55 -22.49 3.51
N THR A 146 16.25 -21.49 4.06
CA THR A 146 17.15 -21.65 5.22
C THR A 146 16.49 -21.33 6.56
N ALA A 147 15.43 -20.54 6.58
CA ALA A 147 14.70 -20.16 7.78
C ALA A 147 13.41 -20.99 7.89
N MET A 148 13.46 -22.10 8.64
CA MET A 148 12.30 -22.95 8.93
C MET A 148 11.31 -22.30 9.92
N GLU A 149 11.70 -21.17 10.53
CA GLU A 149 10.89 -20.45 11.50
C GLU A 149 10.38 -19.13 10.92
N LEU A 150 9.09 -18.86 11.14
CA LEU A 150 8.50 -17.54 10.93
C LEU A 150 9.25 -16.55 11.80
N ASN A 151 9.87 -15.53 11.17
CA ASN A 151 10.52 -14.44 11.89
C ASN A 151 9.53 -13.85 12.92
N ALA A 152 9.94 -13.74 14.19
CA ALA A 152 9.11 -13.19 15.26
C ALA A 152 8.52 -11.82 14.91
N GLN A 153 9.25 -10.99 14.15
CA GLN A 153 8.76 -9.71 13.64
C GLN A 153 7.64 -9.89 12.61
N CYS A 154 7.73 -10.89 11.72
CA CYS A 154 6.67 -11.21 10.76
C CYS A 154 5.40 -11.66 11.48
N PHE A 155 5.54 -12.52 12.49
CA PHE A 155 4.41 -12.97 13.30
C PHE A 155 3.75 -11.81 14.05
N GLN A 156 4.55 -10.93 14.66
CA GLN A 156 4.04 -9.75 15.34
C GLN A 156 3.33 -8.79 14.38
N ALA A 157 3.88 -8.55 13.18
CA ALA A 157 3.23 -7.73 12.16
C ALA A 157 1.88 -8.34 11.74
N ALA A 158 1.82 -9.66 11.53
CA ALA A 158 0.58 -10.34 11.17
C ALA A 158 -0.49 -10.22 12.26
N ARG A 159 -0.09 -10.35 13.54
CA ARG A 159 -0.99 -10.15 14.68
C ARG A 159 -1.53 -8.72 14.77
N LEU A 160 -0.67 -7.73 14.52
CA LEU A 160 -1.08 -6.33 14.51
C LEU A 160 -2.02 -6.05 13.33
N ALA A 161 -1.77 -6.62 12.16
CA ALA A 161 -2.68 -6.51 11.01
C ALA A 161 -4.08 -7.05 11.35
N LEU A 162 -4.14 -8.27 11.90
CA LEU A 162 -5.40 -8.87 12.35
C LEU A 162 -6.10 -8.02 13.42
N GLY A 163 -5.36 -7.57 14.44
CA GLY A 163 -5.91 -6.71 15.48
C GLY A 163 -6.44 -5.38 14.95
N SER A 164 -5.78 -4.78 13.96
CA SER A 164 -6.22 -3.56 13.29
C SER A 164 -7.50 -3.80 12.47
N HIS A 165 -7.61 -4.94 11.78
CA HIS A 165 -8.84 -5.33 11.11
C HIS A 165 -9.99 -5.48 12.12
N LEU A 166 -9.82 -6.30 13.16
CA LEU A 166 -10.84 -6.52 14.19
C LEU A 166 -11.27 -5.22 14.88
N THR A 167 -10.33 -4.32 15.19
CA THR A 167 -10.66 -3.01 15.77
C THR A 167 -11.47 -2.14 14.82
N CYS A 168 -11.19 -2.19 13.53
CA CYS A 168 -11.96 -1.46 12.52
C CYS A 168 -13.37 -2.05 12.42
N PHE A 169 -13.51 -3.38 12.34
CA PHE A 169 -14.78 -4.09 12.22
C PHE A 169 -15.64 -4.05 13.48
N GLY A 170 -15.06 -4.21 14.68
CA GLY A 170 -15.79 -4.11 15.95
C GLY A 170 -16.38 -2.72 16.23
N LYS A 171 -15.85 -1.67 15.60
CA LYS A 171 -16.50 -0.35 15.59
C LYS A 171 -17.79 -0.36 14.76
N TYR A 172 -17.85 -1.11 13.66
CA TYR A 172 -19.08 -1.24 12.88
C TYR A 172 -20.17 -2.03 13.62
N GLU A 173 -19.80 -3.05 14.41
CA GLU A 173 -20.74 -3.76 15.30
C GLU A 173 -21.36 -2.84 16.37
N SER A 174 -20.59 -1.87 16.87
CA SER A 174 -20.97 -1.04 18.01
C SER A 174 -21.57 0.32 17.65
N SER A 175 -21.27 0.91 16.49
CA SER A 175 -21.68 2.30 16.20
C SER A 175 -22.81 2.48 15.20
N GLU A 176 -23.00 1.63 14.18
CA GLU A 176 -23.97 1.96 13.10
C GLU A 176 -24.75 0.80 12.47
N SER A 177 -24.51 -0.48 12.82
CA SER A 177 -25.32 -1.61 12.33
C SER A 177 -25.17 -2.87 13.22
N PRO A 178 -26.02 -3.05 14.24
CA PRO A 178 -25.92 -4.22 15.12
C PRO A 178 -26.26 -5.51 14.35
N GLY A 179 -25.32 -6.45 14.27
CA GLY A 179 -25.58 -7.82 13.82
C GLY A 179 -25.28 -8.18 12.36
N LEU A 180 -24.43 -7.43 11.65
CA LEU A 180 -24.14 -7.74 10.24
C LEU A 180 -23.05 -8.81 10.03
N LEU A 181 -22.03 -8.89 10.90
CA LEU A 181 -20.96 -9.92 10.86
C LEU A 181 -20.32 -10.05 12.25
N SER A 182 -20.21 -11.25 12.80
CA SER A 182 -19.49 -11.52 14.06
C SER A 182 -17.97 -11.57 13.86
N GLU A 183 -17.17 -11.40 14.92
CA GLU A 183 -15.72 -11.64 14.88
C GLU A 183 -15.38 -13.05 14.35
N SER A 184 -16.23 -14.05 14.62
CA SER A 184 -16.12 -15.42 14.09
C SER A 184 -16.40 -15.51 12.59
N ASP A 185 -17.27 -14.66 12.04
CA ASP A 185 -17.53 -14.65 10.59
C ASP A 185 -16.36 -14.04 9.81
N TYR A 186 -15.67 -13.05 10.40
CA TYR A 186 -14.49 -12.44 9.80
C TYR A 186 -13.28 -13.38 9.73
N ALA A 187 -13.10 -14.24 10.74
CA ALA A 187 -12.02 -15.23 10.76
C ALA A 187 -12.18 -16.37 9.73
N ASN A 188 -13.37 -16.50 9.13
CA ASN A 188 -13.73 -17.53 8.16
C ASN A 188 -13.73 -17.05 6.69
N TRP A 189 -13.33 -15.80 6.43
CA TRP A 189 -13.15 -15.21 5.10
C TRP A 189 -11.68 -15.25 4.67
#